data_AF-A0A7X7LH27-F1
#
_entry.id   AF-A0A7X7LH27-F1
#
_cell.length_a   1.000
_cell.length_b   1.000
_cell.length_c   1.000
_cell.angle_alpha   90.00
_cell.angle_beta   90.00
_cell.angle_gamma   90.00
#
_symmetry.space_group_name_H-M   'P 1'
#
loop_
_entity.id
_entity.type
_entity.pdbx_description
1 polymer ?
#
loop_
_entity_poly.entity_id
_entity_poly.type
_entity_poly.pdbx_seq_one_letter_code
_entity_poly.pdbx_strand_id
1 'polypeptide(L)'
;MQKQIDYDNTTISQKSHKILDSIINEHSDIIQLIRESKNGIQARDKMFQLAYDYLLSRPDALSFYEDQKNSRSKFEKLTTRDLAAIRILDYATHTGLKFKDQNLRGNTVTSNPFRILWMALKNGKGGGKGSFFLDMLHLFRLFKGTEFYEKPKQKEIEKWMDRYPSGLEPEIQKLRQENKKRILTIIIKKIDEGVLKSKSFQFEEGKSFNEKYKTASDWWNNHLFHLKFAIRSPELLNEMLDNTLDEETMDVLNKAREAGIPFFINPYYLSLLNVKEPAFAKGTDLAIRYYILYSKQLVEEFGHIVAWEKEDIVEPGKPNAAGWILPTKHNVHRRYPEVAILIPDTMGRACGGLCASCQRMYDFQRGRLNFNLEKLKPKESWDEVLEKLMGYWEYDSQL
;
A
#
# COMPACT_ATOMS: atom_id res chain seq x y z
N MET A 1 0.86 13.64 -25.05
CA MET A 1 -0.54 14.07 -24.85
C MET A 1 -1.35 12.84 -24.49
N GLN A 2 -1.64 12.62 -23.20
CA GLN A 2 -2.39 11.44 -22.76
C GLN A 2 -3.88 11.72 -22.99
N LYS A 3 -4.61 10.81 -23.65
CA LYS A 3 -6.07 10.92 -23.81
C LYS A 3 -6.69 11.05 -22.42
N GLN A 4 -7.37 12.16 -22.16
CA GLN A 4 -8.24 12.28 -20.99
C GLN A 4 -9.23 11.12 -21.05
N ILE A 5 -9.21 10.25 -20.04
CA ILE A 5 -10.10 9.09 -20.00
C ILE A 5 -11.52 9.64 -19.89
N ASP A 6 -12.30 9.39 -20.94
CA ASP A 6 -13.72 9.70 -20.94
C ASP A 6 -14.46 8.62 -20.14
N TYR A 7 -14.51 8.82 -18.83
CA TYR A 7 -15.19 7.92 -17.90
C TYR A 7 -16.69 7.81 -18.21
N ASP A 8 -17.30 8.85 -18.76
CA ASP A 8 -18.72 8.85 -19.09
C ASP A 8 -19.05 7.81 -20.17
N ASN A 9 -18.16 7.66 -21.16
CA ASN A 9 -18.30 6.67 -22.22
C ASN A 9 -17.69 5.30 -21.90
N THR A 10 -17.07 5.15 -20.73
CA THR A 10 -16.44 3.90 -20.31
C THR A 10 -17.47 2.93 -19.71
N THR A 11 -17.63 1.76 -20.34
CA THR A 11 -18.47 0.66 -19.86
C THR A 11 -17.91 0.08 -18.55
N ILE A 12 -18.79 -0.26 -17.61
CA ILE A 12 -18.39 -0.89 -16.36
C ILE A 12 -18.04 -2.38 -16.58
N SER A 13 -17.13 -2.93 -15.77
CA SER A 13 -16.70 -4.32 -15.92
C SER A 13 -17.80 -5.32 -15.51
N GLN A 14 -17.70 -6.58 -15.95
CA GLN A 14 -18.63 -7.66 -15.55
C GLN A 14 -18.68 -7.84 -14.02
N LYS A 15 -17.55 -7.72 -13.32
CA LYS A 15 -17.50 -7.74 -11.85
C LYS A 15 -18.32 -6.58 -11.25
N SER A 16 -18.25 -5.42 -11.87
CA SER A 16 -18.99 -4.22 -11.43
C SER A 16 -20.50 -4.39 -11.66
N HIS A 17 -20.90 -4.98 -12.81
CA HIS A 17 -22.29 -5.35 -13.07
C HIS A 17 -22.85 -6.28 -12.00
N LYS A 18 -22.13 -7.36 -11.65
CA LYS A 18 -22.59 -8.30 -10.62
C LYS A 18 -22.85 -7.63 -9.27
N ILE A 19 -22.00 -6.68 -8.87
CA ILE A 19 -22.19 -5.93 -7.61
C ILE A 19 -23.36 -4.95 -7.75
N LEU A 20 -23.48 -4.28 -8.91
CA LEU A 20 -24.60 -3.40 -9.20
C LEU A 20 -25.95 -4.14 -9.15
N ASP A 21 -26.00 -5.38 -9.65
CA ASP A 21 -27.20 -6.21 -9.58
C ASP A 21 -27.59 -6.52 -8.12
N SER A 22 -26.61 -6.77 -7.23
CA SER A 22 -26.87 -6.87 -5.79
C SER A 22 -27.48 -5.58 -5.22
N ILE A 23 -26.96 -4.42 -5.61
CA ILE A 23 -27.55 -3.13 -5.20
C ILE A 23 -28.99 -3.00 -5.68
N ILE A 24 -29.26 -3.33 -6.96
CA ILE A 24 -30.60 -3.26 -7.56
C ILE A 24 -31.59 -4.16 -6.80
N ASN A 25 -31.16 -5.37 -6.45
CA ASN A 25 -32.01 -6.36 -5.79
C ASN A 25 -32.27 -6.02 -4.31
N GLU A 26 -31.27 -5.53 -3.59
CA GLU A 26 -31.37 -5.26 -2.15
C GLU A 26 -31.98 -3.88 -1.83
N HIS A 27 -31.87 -2.93 -2.75
CA HIS A 27 -32.24 -1.52 -2.52
C HIS A 27 -33.07 -0.94 -3.67
N SER A 28 -34.07 -1.69 -4.12
CA SER A 28 -34.91 -1.36 -5.28
C SER A 28 -35.56 0.02 -5.19
N ASP A 29 -35.92 0.47 -3.98
CA ASP A 29 -36.54 1.76 -3.73
C ASP A 29 -35.57 2.94 -3.93
N ILE A 30 -34.34 2.84 -3.38
CA ILE A 30 -33.26 3.81 -3.63
C ILE A 30 -32.92 3.85 -5.13
N ILE A 31 -32.84 2.67 -5.74
CA ILE A 31 -32.44 2.54 -7.13
C ILE A 31 -33.52 3.06 -8.08
N GLN A 32 -34.79 2.91 -7.74
CA GLN A 32 -35.88 3.51 -8.48
C GLN A 32 -35.75 5.04 -8.50
N LEU A 33 -35.47 5.68 -7.36
CA LEU A 33 -35.26 7.14 -7.29
C LEU A 33 -34.17 7.60 -8.26
N ILE A 34 -33.02 6.91 -8.26
CA ILE A 34 -31.89 7.22 -9.14
C ILE A 34 -32.27 6.94 -10.61
N ARG A 35 -32.85 5.77 -10.91
CA ARG A 35 -33.22 5.37 -12.27
C ARG A 35 -34.30 6.26 -12.87
N GLU A 36 -35.21 6.82 -12.10
CA GLU A 36 -36.21 7.77 -12.61
C GLU A 36 -35.65 9.18 -12.84
N SER A 37 -34.41 9.43 -12.43
CA SER A 37 -33.78 10.74 -12.63
C SER A 37 -33.41 10.96 -14.10
N LYS A 38 -33.72 12.16 -14.59
CA LYS A 38 -33.43 12.65 -15.94
C LYS A 38 -31.93 12.78 -16.21
N ASN A 39 -31.15 13.11 -15.18
CA ASN A 39 -29.71 13.27 -15.25
C ASN A 39 -29.06 13.01 -13.88
N GLY A 40 -27.72 12.97 -13.84
CA GLY A 40 -26.97 12.76 -12.61
C GLY A 40 -27.14 13.84 -11.54
N ILE A 41 -27.51 15.07 -11.92
CA ILE A 41 -27.81 16.17 -10.98
C ILE A 41 -29.09 15.85 -10.23
N GLN A 42 -30.16 15.48 -10.95
CA GLN A 42 -31.41 15.08 -10.31
C GLN A 42 -31.24 13.81 -9.46
N ALA A 43 -30.40 12.86 -9.88
CA ALA A 43 -30.10 11.68 -9.06
C ALA A 43 -29.43 12.07 -7.73
N ARG A 44 -28.45 12.98 -7.77
CA ARG A 44 -27.82 13.55 -6.58
C ARG A 44 -28.86 14.23 -5.68
N ASP A 45 -29.72 15.08 -6.23
CA ASP A 45 -30.70 15.85 -5.46
C ASP A 45 -31.72 14.94 -4.76
N LYS A 46 -32.18 13.89 -5.44
CA LYS A 46 -33.05 12.88 -4.81
C LYS A 46 -32.35 12.11 -3.70
N MET A 47 -31.06 11.77 -3.87
CA MET A 47 -30.29 11.11 -2.82
C MET A 47 -30.04 12.01 -1.61
N PHE A 48 -29.78 13.30 -1.86
CA PHE A 48 -29.70 14.30 -0.81
C PHE A 48 -31.01 14.36 -0.02
N GLN A 49 -32.14 14.55 -0.71
CA GLN A 49 -33.44 14.67 -0.07
C GLN A 49 -33.77 13.43 0.77
N LEU A 50 -33.55 12.23 0.22
CA LEU A 50 -33.76 10.96 0.93
C LEU A 50 -33.00 10.89 2.26
N ALA A 51 -31.72 11.27 2.27
CA ALA A 51 -30.91 11.24 3.48
C ALA A 51 -31.24 12.40 4.44
N TYR A 52 -31.58 13.57 3.91
CA TYR A 52 -31.94 14.74 4.71
C TYR A 52 -33.28 14.54 5.42
N ASP A 53 -34.29 13.99 4.74
CA ASP A 53 -35.59 13.62 5.32
C ASP A 53 -35.43 12.65 6.49
N TYR A 54 -34.50 11.69 6.36
CA TYR A 54 -34.14 10.82 7.47
C TYR A 54 -33.57 11.62 8.66
N LEU A 55 -32.62 12.53 8.42
CA LEU A 55 -31.99 13.33 9.48
C LEU A 55 -32.97 14.30 10.17
N LEU A 56 -34.02 14.79 9.49
CA LEU A 56 -35.05 15.62 10.13
C LEU A 56 -35.73 14.91 11.31
N SER A 57 -35.79 13.57 11.28
CA SER A 57 -36.31 12.76 12.40
C SER A 57 -35.26 12.44 13.48
N ARG A 58 -34.03 12.96 13.36
CA ARG A 58 -32.84 12.59 14.15
C ARG A 58 -32.12 13.85 14.65
N PRO A 59 -32.61 14.53 15.71
CA PRO A 59 -32.10 15.84 16.11
C PRO A 59 -30.59 15.90 16.41
N ASP A 60 -30.04 14.90 17.11
CA ASP A 60 -28.60 14.85 17.40
C ASP A 60 -27.76 14.71 16.09
N ALA A 61 -28.24 13.93 15.12
CA ALA A 61 -27.55 13.70 13.86
C ALA A 61 -27.69 14.89 12.89
N LEU A 62 -28.87 15.52 12.83
CA LEU A 62 -29.06 16.76 12.09
C LEU A 62 -28.17 17.87 12.65
N SER A 63 -28.15 18.03 13.97
CA SER A 63 -27.28 19.00 14.63
C SER A 63 -25.80 18.76 14.35
N PHE A 64 -25.37 17.49 14.30
CA PHE A 64 -23.99 17.14 13.95
C PHE A 64 -23.66 17.45 12.48
N TYR A 65 -24.60 17.23 11.57
CA TYR A 65 -24.39 17.53 10.15
C TYR A 65 -24.31 19.04 9.88
N GLU A 66 -25.14 19.84 10.54
CA GLU A 66 -25.24 21.30 10.32
C GLU A 66 -24.16 22.10 11.06
N ASP A 67 -23.59 21.57 12.14
CA ASP A 67 -22.60 22.26 12.96
C ASP A 67 -21.18 22.20 12.36
N GLN A 68 -20.55 23.36 12.18
CA GLN A 68 -19.17 23.48 11.73
C GLN A 68 -18.14 23.14 12.83
N LYS A 69 -18.55 23.06 14.10
CA LYS A 69 -17.70 22.75 15.27
C LYS A 69 -18.14 21.47 15.96
N ASN A 70 -18.04 20.36 15.24
CA ASN A 70 -18.38 19.03 15.75
C ASN A 70 -17.55 18.63 16.97
N SER A 71 -18.21 18.24 18.05
CA SER A 71 -17.57 17.69 19.25
C SER A 71 -17.58 16.16 19.23
N ARG A 72 -16.59 15.55 19.88
CA ARG A 72 -16.56 14.09 20.11
C ARG A 72 -17.83 13.58 20.78
N SER A 73 -18.36 14.33 21.75
CA SER A 73 -19.60 13.97 22.44
C SER A 73 -20.83 13.91 21.53
N LYS A 74 -20.90 14.75 20.49
CA LYS A 74 -21.98 14.66 19.48
C LYS A 74 -21.77 13.46 18.56
N PHE A 75 -20.53 13.20 18.14
CA PHE A 75 -20.19 12.05 17.30
C PHE A 75 -20.57 10.72 17.97
N GLU A 76 -20.30 10.57 19.26
CA GLU A 76 -20.57 9.34 20.02
C GLU A 76 -22.06 9.03 20.18
N LYS A 77 -22.96 10.00 19.92
CA LYS A 77 -24.41 9.79 19.91
C LYS A 77 -24.95 9.24 18.59
N LEU A 78 -24.15 9.29 17.52
CA LEU A 78 -24.61 8.90 16.19
C LEU A 78 -24.72 7.38 16.09
N THR A 79 -25.82 6.91 15.53
CA THR A 79 -25.94 5.51 15.13
C THR A 79 -25.25 5.25 13.79
N THR A 80 -24.99 3.98 13.48
CA THR A 80 -24.47 3.57 12.17
C THR A 80 -25.30 4.11 11.00
N ARG A 81 -26.63 4.16 11.16
CA ARG A 81 -27.54 4.67 10.14
C ARG A 81 -27.43 6.19 9.98
N ASP A 82 -27.25 6.92 11.09
CA ASP A 82 -26.98 8.36 11.06
C ASP A 82 -25.69 8.66 10.30
N LEU A 83 -24.61 7.92 10.58
CA LEU A 83 -23.33 8.05 9.89
C LEU A 83 -23.45 7.77 8.38
N ALA A 84 -24.23 6.76 7.99
CA ALA A 84 -24.49 6.45 6.59
C ALA A 84 -25.30 7.55 5.89
N ALA A 85 -26.32 8.11 6.55
CA ALA A 85 -27.10 9.23 6.03
C ALA A 85 -26.23 10.47 5.82
N ILE A 86 -25.41 10.83 6.83
CA ILE A 86 -24.45 11.93 6.75
C ILE A 86 -23.47 11.69 5.59
N ARG A 87 -22.96 10.47 5.40
CA ARG A 87 -22.07 10.16 4.27
C ARG A 87 -22.75 10.34 2.91
N ILE A 88 -24.03 9.98 2.78
CA ILE A 88 -24.81 10.23 1.55
C ILE A 88 -24.95 11.74 1.29
N LEU A 89 -25.22 12.52 2.34
CA LEU A 89 -25.29 13.97 2.25
C LEU A 89 -23.94 14.57 1.87
N ASP A 90 -22.84 14.14 2.49
CA ASP A 90 -21.49 14.59 2.15
C ASP A 90 -21.17 14.35 0.67
N TYR A 91 -21.50 13.16 0.17
CA TYR A 91 -21.33 12.83 -1.25
C TYR A 91 -22.18 13.73 -2.17
N ALA A 92 -23.40 14.08 -1.76
CA ALA A 92 -24.25 14.95 -2.54
C ALA A 92 -23.76 16.41 -2.51
N THR A 93 -23.48 16.94 -1.32
CA THR A 93 -23.05 18.32 -1.09
C THR A 93 -21.72 18.64 -1.77
N HIS A 94 -20.78 17.70 -1.73
CA HIS A 94 -19.44 17.87 -2.31
C HIS A 94 -19.31 17.34 -3.75
N THR A 95 -20.44 17.03 -4.40
CA THR A 95 -20.45 16.65 -5.82
C THR A 95 -19.98 17.82 -6.69
N GLY A 96 -19.15 17.53 -7.69
CA GLY A 96 -18.60 18.51 -8.61
C GLY A 96 -17.26 19.10 -8.18
N LEU A 97 -16.80 18.82 -6.95
CA LEU A 97 -15.46 19.23 -6.53
C LEU A 97 -14.39 18.57 -7.39
N LYS A 98 -13.41 19.38 -7.78
CA LYS A 98 -12.30 19.00 -8.65
C LYS A 98 -11.02 18.93 -7.85
N PHE A 99 -10.30 17.82 -8.00
CA PHE A 99 -9.04 17.58 -7.32
C PHE A 99 -7.95 17.25 -8.33
N LYS A 100 -6.80 17.89 -8.19
CA LYS A 100 -5.59 17.48 -8.90
C LYS A 100 -5.05 16.22 -8.22
N ASP A 101 -5.03 15.11 -8.94
CA ASP A 101 -4.52 13.83 -8.45
C ASP A 101 -3.11 13.60 -9.03
N GLN A 102 -2.12 13.60 -8.15
CA GLN A 102 -0.73 13.41 -8.54
C GLN A 102 -0.42 11.96 -8.93
N ASN A 103 -1.14 10.98 -8.37
CA ASN A 103 -1.04 9.58 -8.76
C ASN A 103 -1.62 9.33 -10.16
N LEU A 104 -2.41 10.29 -10.68
CA LEU A 104 -2.87 10.32 -12.06
C LEU A 104 -2.08 11.36 -12.88
N ARG A 105 -0.79 11.54 -12.58
CA ARG A 105 0.14 12.43 -13.30
C ARG A 105 -0.34 13.89 -13.33
N GLY A 106 -1.02 14.31 -12.27
CA GLY A 106 -1.56 15.66 -12.12
C GLY A 106 -2.88 15.88 -12.87
N ASN A 107 -3.54 14.83 -13.35
CA ASN A 107 -4.87 14.93 -13.95
C ASN A 107 -5.88 15.41 -12.91
N THR A 108 -6.87 16.18 -13.38
CA THR A 108 -7.97 16.63 -12.53
C THR A 108 -9.09 15.59 -12.53
N VAL A 109 -9.43 15.08 -11.36
CA VAL A 109 -10.59 14.21 -11.13
C VAL A 109 -11.73 15.02 -10.53
N THR A 110 -12.97 14.66 -10.90
CA THR A 110 -14.17 15.30 -10.35
C THR A 110 -14.95 14.29 -9.52
N SER A 111 -15.25 14.61 -8.27
CA SER A 111 -16.09 13.76 -7.42
C SER A 111 -17.55 13.86 -7.84
N ASN A 112 -18.14 12.78 -8.35
CA ASN A 112 -19.57 12.72 -8.71
C ASN A 112 -20.17 11.32 -8.46
N PRO A 113 -20.21 10.83 -7.22
CA PRO A 113 -20.58 9.44 -6.92
C PRO A 113 -21.98 9.06 -7.42
N PHE A 114 -23.01 9.88 -7.17
CA PHE A 114 -24.38 9.57 -7.61
C PHE A 114 -24.58 9.67 -9.11
N ARG A 115 -23.78 10.48 -9.81
CA ARG A 115 -23.75 10.49 -11.28
C ARG A 115 -23.20 9.16 -11.81
N ILE A 116 -22.11 8.65 -11.25
CA ILE A 116 -21.52 7.36 -11.66
C ILE A 116 -22.56 6.25 -11.50
N LEU A 117 -23.26 6.21 -10.36
CA LEU A 117 -24.31 5.22 -10.11
C LEU A 117 -25.48 5.37 -11.09
N TRP A 118 -25.94 6.59 -11.34
CA TRP A 118 -26.99 6.88 -12.34
C TRP A 118 -26.60 6.40 -13.75
N MET A 119 -25.39 6.72 -14.21
CA MET A 119 -24.89 6.29 -15.53
C MET A 119 -24.76 4.78 -15.63
N ALA A 120 -24.32 4.13 -14.56
CA ALA A 120 -24.20 2.68 -14.51
C ALA A 120 -25.57 2.01 -14.64
N LEU A 121 -26.58 2.54 -13.93
CA LEU A 121 -27.95 2.03 -13.96
C LEU A 121 -28.68 2.29 -15.28
N LYS A 122 -28.38 3.41 -15.95
CA LYS A 122 -29.06 3.81 -17.20
C LYS A 122 -28.41 3.22 -18.44
N ASN A 123 -27.08 3.16 -18.48
CA ASN A 123 -26.32 2.91 -19.69
C ASN A 123 -25.28 1.79 -19.54
N GLY A 124 -25.07 1.25 -18.33
CA GLY A 124 -23.94 0.35 -18.05
C GLY A 124 -22.58 1.06 -18.15
N LYS A 125 -22.55 2.39 -18.02
CA LYS A 125 -21.35 3.24 -18.23
C LYS A 125 -21.04 4.12 -17.01
N GLY A 126 -20.08 5.04 -17.14
CA GLY A 126 -19.68 5.97 -16.09
C GLY A 126 -18.35 5.59 -15.41
N GLY A 127 -17.69 4.52 -15.87
CA GLY A 127 -16.32 4.19 -15.46
C GLY A 127 -16.14 3.73 -13.99
N GLY A 128 -17.25 3.49 -13.27
CA GLY A 128 -17.21 2.96 -11.91
C GLY A 128 -16.51 1.60 -11.84
N LYS A 129 -15.62 1.43 -10.86
CA LYS A 129 -14.94 0.15 -10.60
C LYS A 129 -15.69 -0.65 -9.53
N GLY A 130 -15.43 -1.96 -9.46
CA GLY A 130 -16.10 -2.84 -8.49
C GLY A 130 -15.99 -2.39 -7.03
N SER A 131 -14.87 -1.77 -6.63
CA SER A 131 -14.72 -1.20 -5.28
C SER A 131 -15.69 -0.06 -5.01
N PHE A 132 -15.93 0.83 -5.97
CA PHE A 132 -16.91 1.91 -5.84
C PHE A 132 -18.33 1.36 -5.64
N PHE A 133 -18.73 0.35 -6.43
CA PHE A 133 -20.06 -0.25 -6.27
C PHE A 133 -20.17 -1.03 -4.95
N LEU A 134 -19.10 -1.66 -4.50
CA LEU A 134 -19.07 -2.35 -3.20
C LEU A 134 -19.26 -1.35 -2.05
N ASP A 135 -18.57 -0.21 -2.11
CA ASP A 135 -18.75 0.88 -1.14
C ASP A 135 -20.20 1.39 -1.15
N MET A 136 -20.81 1.59 -2.31
CA MET A 136 -22.22 2.03 -2.42
C MET A 136 -23.19 0.98 -1.86
N LEU A 137 -22.96 -0.31 -2.13
CA LEU A 137 -23.76 -1.40 -1.61
C LEU A 137 -23.77 -1.39 -0.07
N HIS A 138 -22.59 -1.41 0.55
CA HIS A 138 -22.47 -1.38 2.01
C HIS A 138 -23.01 -0.07 2.60
N LEU A 139 -22.78 1.08 1.96
CA LEU A 139 -23.35 2.35 2.39
C LEU A 139 -24.88 2.30 2.43
N PHE A 140 -25.52 1.72 1.42
CA PHE A 140 -26.98 1.58 1.40
C PHE A 140 -27.49 0.56 2.42
N ARG A 141 -26.77 -0.53 2.67
CA ARG A 141 -27.12 -1.46 3.74
C ARG A 141 -27.05 -0.81 5.12
N LEU A 142 -26.00 -0.03 5.39
CA LEU A 142 -25.87 0.75 6.63
C LEU A 142 -26.99 1.80 6.75
N PHE A 143 -27.32 2.50 5.65
CA PHE A 143 -28.41 3.49 5.62
C PHE A 143 -29.80 2.86 5.77
N LYS A 144 -30.01 1.63 5.30
CA LYS A 144 -31.25 0.86 5.49
C LYS A 144 -31.31 0.17 6.85
N GLY A 145 -30.19 0.07 7.57
CA GLY A 145 -30.09 -0.69 8.82
C GLY A 145 -30.18 -2.20 8.58
N THR A 146 -29.79 -2.68 7.39
CA THR A 146 -29.65 -4.13 7.11
C THR A 146 -28.24 -4.63 7.40
N GLU A 147 -27.29 -3.72 7.64
CA GLU A 147 -25.93 -4.00 8.06
C GLU A 147 -25.54 -3.05 9.20
N PHE A 148 -24.69 -3.53 10.10
CA PHE A 148 -24.18 -2.78 11.23
C PHE A 148 -22.68 -3.07 11.43
N TYR A 149 -21.94 -2.10 11.96
CA TYR A 149 -20.56 -2.33 12.35
C TYR A 149 -20.51 -3.15 13.64
N GLU A 150 -20.23 -4.45 13.50
CA GLU A 150 -19.90 -5.31 14.63
C GLU A 150 -18.40 -5.57 14.66
N LYS A 151 -17.75 -5.23 15.77
CA LYS A 151 -16.35 -5.63 15.98
C LYS A 151 -16.33 -7.14 16.20
N PRO A 152 -15.53 -7.89 15.42
CA PRO A 152 -15.46 -9.34 15.60
C PRO A 152 -14.95 -9.67 17.00
N LYS A 153 -15.52 -10.70 17.61
CA LYS A 153 -15.05 -11.20 18.90
C LYS A 153 -13.69 -11.88 18.73
N GLN A 154 -12.89 -11.90 19.79
CA GLN A 154 -11.59 -12.58 19.79
C GLN A 154 -11.67 -14.01 19.25
N LYS A 155 -12.67 -14.80 19.69
CA LYS A 155 -12.88 -16.18 19.22
C LYS A 155 -13.14 -16.28 17.71
N GLU A 156 -13.78 -15.28 17.12
CA GLU A 156 -14.00 -15.25 15.67
C GLU A 156 -12.71 -14.94 14.93
N ILE A 157 -11.91 -14.00 15.46
CA ILE A 157 -10.58 -13.67 14.94
C ILE A 157 -9.67 -14.91 15.01
N GLU A 158 -9.62 -15.60 16.15
CA GLU A 158 -8.87 -16.85 16.33
C GLU A 158 -9.32 -17.91 15.32
N LYS A 159 -10.63 -18.12 15.17
CA LYS A 159 -11.19 -19.03 14.15
C LYS A 159 -10.81 -18.64 12.72
N TRP A 160 -10.62 -17.35 12.42
CA TRP A 160 -10.14 -16.91 11.10
C TRP A 160 -8.64 -17.15 10.92
N MET A 161 -7.85 -16.94 11.97
CA MET A 161 -6.42 -17.22 11.99
C MET A 161 -6.16 -18.72 11.79
N ASP A 162 -6.92 -19.59 12.46
CA ASP A 162 -6.81 -21.06 12.38
C ASP A 162 -7.09 -21.63 10.99
N ARG A 163 -7.65 -20.84 10.06
CA ARG A 163 -7.86 -21.27 8.66
C ARG A 163 -6.57 -21.36 7.86
N TYR A 164 -5.48 -20.77 8.36
CA TYR A 164 -4.22 -20.66 7.65
C TYR A 164 -3.10 -21.29 8.49
N PRO A 165 -2.17 -22.03 7.85
CA PRO A 165 -0.98 -22.52 8.53
C PRO A 165 -0.22 -21.37 9.19
N SER A 166 0.30 -21.61 10.40
CA SER A 166 1.16 -20.67 11.12
C SER A 166 2.52 -20.47 10.43
N GLY A 167 2.91 -21.42 9.56
CA GLY A 167 4.24 -21.52 8.99
C GLY A 167 5.26 -22.16 9.94
N LEU A 168 4.82 -22.65 11.11
CA LEU A 168 5.64 -23.37 12.09
C LEU A 168 5.43 -24.89 12.02
N GLU A 169 4.61 -25.36 11.09
CA GLU A 169 4.36 -26.77 10.87
C GLU A 169 5.67 -27.49 10.46
N PRO A 170 5.95 -28.70 10.97
CA PRO A 170 7.21 -29.40 10.70
C PRO A 170 7.53 -29.57 9.21
N GLU A 171 6.50 -29.79 8.39
CA GLU A 171 6.64 -29.92 6.94
C GLU A 171 7.09 -28.61 6.29
N ILE A 172 6.53 -27.47 6.71
CA ILE A 172 6.93 -26.14 6.23
C ILE A 172 8.34 -25.79 6.72
N GLN A 173 8.68 -26.13 7.96
CA GLN A 173 10.04 -25.95 8.47
C GLN A 173 11.06 -26.72 7.63
N LYS A 174 10.74 -27.97 7.28
CA LYS A 174 11.62 -28.81 6.42
C LYS A 174 11.84 -28.16 5.05
N LEU A 175 10.78 -27.68 4.40
CA LEU A 175 10.90 -26.95 3.12
C LEU A 175 11.82 -25.73 3.25
N ARG A 176 11.67 -24.94 4.31
CA ARG A 176 12.53 -23.76 4.56
C ARG A 176 13.99 -24.15 4.81
N GLN A 177 14.26 -25.28 5.48
CA GLN A 177 15.63 -25.79 5.66
C GLN A 177 16.24 -26.23 4.32
N GLU A 178 15.45 -26.87 3.45
CA GLU A 178 15.88 -27.23 2.09
C GLU A 178 16.22 -25.98 1.26
N ASN A 179 15.37 -24.95 1.33
CA ASN A 179 15.61 -23.66 0.69
C ASN A 179 16.87 -22.97 1.22
N LYS A 180 17.05 -22.92 2.55
CA LYS A 180 18.28 -22.40 3.20
C LYS A 180 19.51 -23.14 2.70
N LYS A 181 19.48 -24.47 2.67
CA LYS A 181 20.61 -25.30 2.21
C LYS A 181 21.01 -24.96 0.78
N ARG A 182 20.04 -24.83 -0.13
CA ARG A 182 20.28 -24.43 -1.52
C ARG A 182 20.91 -23.05 -1.61
N ILE A 183 20.32 -22.05 -0.94
CA ILE A 183 20.81 -20.66 -0.96
C ILE A 183 22.25 -20.59 -0.45
N LEU A 184 22.55 -21.25 0.68
CA LEU A 184 23.91 -21.32 1.22
C LEU A 184 24.87 -21.98 0.24
N THR A 185 24.45 -23.05 -0.43
CA THR A 185 25.27 -23.74 -1.45
C THR A 185 25.66 -22.81 -2.59
N ILE A 186 24.72 -22.00 -3.09
CA ILE A 186 24.97 -21.02 -4.15
C ILE A 186 25.91 -19.90 -3.64
N ILE A 187 25.67 -19.38 -2.43
CA ILE A 187 26.54 -18.36 -1.82
C ILE A 187 27.98 -18.89 -1.68
N ILE A 188 28.16 -20.12 -1.18
CA ILE A 188 29.49 -20.73 -1.02
C ILE A 188 30.22 -20.81 -2.36
N LYS A 189 29.55 -21.35 -3.40
CA LYS A 189 30.12 -21.45 -4.75
C LYS A 189 30.56 -20.09 -5.28
N LYS A 190 29.71 -19.07 -5.15
CA LYS A 190 30.03 -17.72 -5.63
C LYS A 190 31.14 -17.02 -4.83
N ILE A 191 31.32 -17.36 -3.56
CA ILE A 191 32.47 -16.89 -2.78
C ILE A 191 33.74 -17.57 -3.30
N ASP A 192 33.71 -18.89 -3.54
CA ASP A 192 34.84 -19.65 -4.06
C ASP A 192 35.25 -19.20 -5.48
N GLU A 193 34.28 -18.86 -6.33
CA GLU A 193 34.50 -18.27 -7.66
C GLU A 193 34.97 -16.81 -7.62
N GLY A 194 35.00 -16.18 -6.44
CA GLY A 194 35.37 -14.77 -6.26
C GLY A 194 34.32 -13.78 -6.77
N VAL A 195 33.11 -14.24 -7.15
CA VAL A 195 31.99 -13.40 -7.58
C VAL A 195 31.40 -12.62 -6.41
N LEU A 196 31.21 -13.28 -5.26
CA LEU A 196 30.74 -12.64 -4.03
C LEU A 196 31.93 -12.44 -3.07
N LYS A 197 32.14 -11.19 -2.64
CA LYS A 197 33.26 -10.82 -1.76
C LYS A 197 32.78 -10.14 -0.50
N SER A 198 33.33 -10.57 0.64
CA SER A 198 33.13 -9.94 1.94
C SER A 198 34.43 -9.89 2.72
N LYS A 199 34.64 -8.87 3.57
CA LYS A 199 35.77 -8.85 4.51
C LYS A 199 35.47 -9.68 5.77
N SER A 200 34.20 -9.73 6.17
CA SER A 200 33.76 -10.38 7.42
C SER A 200 33.24 -11.80 7.23
N PHE A 201 32.98 -12.21 5.98
CA PHE A 201 32.43 -13.53 5.65
C PHE A 201 33.29 -14.17 4.55
N GLN A 202 34.39 -14.78 4.97
CA GLN A 202 35.37 -15.44 4.11
C GLN A 202 35.60 -16.86 4.61
N PHE A 203 35.93 -17.77 3.69
CA PHE A 203 36.38 -19.11 4.05
C PHE A 203 37.90 -19.13 4.16
N GLU A 204 38.40 -19.93 5.09
CA GLU A 204 39.82 -20.28 5.13
C GLU A 204 40.18 -21.13 3.90
N GLU A 205 41.41 -20.97 3.41
CA GLU A 205 41.94 -21.76 2.30
C GLU A 205 41.97 -23.26 2.63
N GLY A 206 41.75 -24.10 1.62
CA GLY A 206 41.82 -25.56 1.77
C GLY A 206 40.62 -26.24 2.45
N LYS A 207 39.63 -25.49 2.97
CA LYS A 207 38.41 -26.09 3.55
C LYS A 207 37.59 -26.86 2.51
N SER A 208 37.08 -28.02 2.91
CA SER A 208 36.12 -28.79 2.12
C SER A 208 34.76 -28.09 2.05
N PHE A 209 33.92 -28.47 1.08
CA PHE A 209 32.57 -27.92 0.94
C PHE A 209 31.73 -28.10 2.22
N ASN A 210 31.84 -29.25 2.89
CA ASN A 210 31.07 -29.53 4.11
C ASN A 210 31.49 -28.61 5.28
N GLU A 211 32.78 -28.31 5.41
CA GLU A 211 33.28 -27.37 6.42
C GLU A 211 32.82 -25.95 6.11
N LYS A 212 32.90 -25.52 4.84
CA LYS A 212 32.37 -24.22 4.40
C LYS A 212 30.87 -24.10 4.65
N TYR A 213 30.10 -25.16 4.40
CA TYR A 213 28.68 -25.20 4.66
C TYR A 213 28.34 -25.05 6.14
N LYS A 214 29.11 -25.70 7.03
CA LYS A 214 28.95 -25.53 8.48
C LYS A 214 29.21 -24.07 8.88
N THR A 215 30.32 -23.49 8.43
CA THR A 215 30.65 -22.08 8.69
C THR A 215 29.58 -21.12 8.16
N ALA A 216 29.11 -21.32 6.93
CA ALA A 216 28.05 -20.48 6.34
C ALA A 216 26.70 -20.66 7.04
N SER A 217 26.43 -21.86 7.57
CA SER A 217 25.24 -22.12 8.39
C SER A 217 25.27 -21.35 9.70
N ASP A 218 26.45 -21.16 10.30
CA ASP A 218 26.63 -20.33 11.50
C ASP A 218 26.41 -18.84 11.17
N TRP A 219 26.93 -18.37 10.02
CA TRP A 219 26.73 -17.00 9.55
C TRP A 219 25.26 -16.65 9.31
N TRP A 220 24.41 -17.63 9.01
CA TRP A 220 22.98 -17.43 8.79
C TRP A 220 22.28 -16.73 9.97
N ASN A 221 22.78 -16.90 11.20
CA ASN A 221 22.21 -16.25 12.38
C ASN A 221 22.68 -14.79 12.56
N ASN A 222 23.59 -14.31 11.71
CA ASN A 222 24.08 -12.95 11.72
C ASN A 222 23.31 -12.09 10.70
N HIS A 223 22.58 -11.07 11.15
CA HIS A 223 21.84 -10.17 10.25
C HIS A 223 22.73 -9.47 9.21
N LEU A 224 24.02 -9.22 9.51
CA LEU A 224 24.96 -8.62 8.57
C LEU A 224 25.27 -9.54 7.39
N PHE A 225 25.21 -10.88 7.57
CA PHE A 225 25.34 -11.84 6.48
C PHE A 225 24.22 -11.63 5.45
N HIS A 226 23.00 -11.45 5.93
CA HIS A 226 21.81 -11.25 5.10
C HIS A 226 21.85 -9.95 4.31
N LEU A 227 22.35 -8.87 4.92
CA LEU A 227 22.53 -7.59 4.23
C LEU A 227 23.67 -7.65 3.21
N LYS A 228 24.76 -8.35 3.56
CA LYS A 228 25.95 -8.43 2.73
C LYS A 228 25.73 -9.25 1.46
N PHE A 229 25.04 -10.38 1.57
CA PHE A 229 24.74 -11.29 0.47
C PHE A 229 23.30 -11.15 -0.05
N ALA A 230 22.67 -10.00 0.19
CA ALA A 230 21.39 -9.68 -0.43
C ALA A 230 21.48 -9.76 -1.96
N ILE A 231 20.43 -10.28 -2.58
CA ILE A 231 20.28 -10.47 -4.01
C ILE A 231 20.01 -9.12 -4.66
N ARG A 232 20.79 -8.80 -5.70
CA ARG A 232 20.84 -7.47 -6.36
C ARG A 232 20.66 -7.51 -7.87
N SER A 233 20.33 -8.66 -8.47
CA SER A 233 20.05 -8.75 -9.89
C SER A 233 18.98 -9.80 -10.20
N PRO A 234 18.25 -9.65 -11.32
CA PRO A 234 17.30 -10.66 -11.80
C PRO A 234 17.93 -12.05 -11.96
N GLU A 235 19.15 -12.13 -12.50
CA GLU A 235 19.82 -13.40 -12.78
C GLU A 235 20.17 -14.15 -11.48
N LEU A 236 20.73 -13.42 -10.51
CA LEU A 236 21.06 -13.99 -9.20
C LEU A 236 19.78 -14.41 -8.47
N LEU A 237 18.69 -13.65 -8.60
CA LEU A 237 17.41 -14.01 -8.03
C LEU A 237 16.89 -15.33 -8.60
N ASN A 238 16.90 -15.47 -9.93
CA ASN A 238 16.41 -16.68 -10.58
C ASN A 238 17.27 -17.90 -10.23
N GLU A 239 18.60 -17.75 -10.24
CA GLU A 239 19.53 -18.80 -9.82
C GLU A 239 19.27 -19.23 -8.37
N MET A 240 19.11 -18.26 -7.46
CA MET A 240 18.80 -18.54 -6.06
C MET A 240 17.42 -19.18 -5.87
N LEU A 241 16.53 -19.04 -6.85
CA LEU A 241 15.24 -19.69 -6.95
C LEU A 241 15.26 -20.96 -7.82
N ASP A 242 16.42 -21.57 -8.07
CA ASP A 242 16.58 -22.80 -8.87
C ASP A 242 15.98 -22.68 -10.28
N ASN A 243 16.06 -21.47 -10.85
CA ASN A 243 15.55 -21.12 -12.17
C ASN A 243 14.04 -21.40 -12.36
N THR A 244 13.26 -21.22 -11.30
CA THR A 244 11.80 -21.45 -11.32
C THR A 244 10.96 -20.26 -11.75
N LEU A 245 11.56 -19.09 -11.98
CA LEU A 245 10.84 -17.94 -12.51
C LEU A 245 10.58 -18.14 -14.00
N ASP A 246 9.33 -17.94 -14.41
CA ASP A 246 8.93 -17.99 -15.82
C ASP A 246 9.49 -16.81 -16.64
N GLU A 247 9.44 -16.95 -17.96
CA GLU A 247 9.97 -15.96 -18.91
C GLU A 247 9.30 -14.58 -18.76
N GLU A 248 7.99 -14.54 -18.49
CA GLU A 248 7.25 -13.29 -18.30
C GLU A 248 7.74 -12.55 -17.05
N THR A 249 7.90 -13.26 -15.95
CA THR A 249 8.44 -12.72 -14.70
C THR A 249 9.86 -12.22 -14.92
N MET A 250 10.71 -13.00 -15.60
CA MET A 250 12.07 -12.58 -15.90
C MET A 250 12.14 -11.34 -16.78
N ASP A 251 11.28 -11.21 -17.79
CA ASP A 251 11.15 -10.00 -18.61
C ASP A 251 10.78 -8.77 -17.76
N VAL A 252 9.81 -8.90 -16.86
CA VAL A 252 9.44 -7.80 -15.94
C VAL A 252 10.61 -7.40 -15.04
N LEU A 253 11.34 -8.37 -14.48
CA LEU A 253 12.49 -8.07 -13.62
C LEU A 253 13.65 -7.42 -14.39
N ASN A 254 13.86 -7.81 -15.64
CA ASN A 254 14.87 -7.18 -16.51
C ASN A 254 14.48 -5.73 -16.83
N LYS A 255 13.22 -5.47 -17.18
CA LYS A 255 12.70 -4.11 -17.38
C LYS A 255 12.76 -3.28 -16.10
N ALA A 256 12.52 -3.88 -14.93
CA ALA A 256 12.69 -3.20 -13.65
C ALA A 256 14.14 -2.74 -13.42
N ARG A 257 15.11 -3.60 -13.75
CA ARG A 257 16.53 -3.24 -13.70
C ARG A 257 16.86 -2.10 -14.66
N GLU A 258 16.36 -2.15 -15.89
CA GLU A 258 16.55 -1.10 -16.91
C GLU A 258 15.95 0.24 -16.47
N ALA A 259 14.76 0.20 -15.84
CA ALA A 259 14.11 1.37 -15.25
C ALA A 259 14.87 1.92 -14.01
N GLY A 260 15.85 1.20 -13.48
CA GLY A 260 16.64 1.60 -12.32
C GLY A 260 16.02 1.25 -10.97
N ILE A 261 15.02 0.35 -10.93
CA ILE A 261 14.45 -0.15 -9.67
C ILE A 261 15.53 -0.97 -8.96
N PRO A 262 15.92 -0.62 -7.72
CA PRO A 262 16.94 -1.37 -7.00
C PRO A 262 16.49 -2.80 -6.72
N PHE A 263 17.39 -3.76 -6.73
CA PHE A 263 17.13 -5.10 -6.23
C PHE A 263 17.84 -5.27 -4.88
N PHE A 264 17.08 -5.67 -3.86
CA PHE A 264 17.65 -5.94 -2.55
C PHE A 264 16.74 -6.92 -1.80
N ILE A 265 17.00 -8.21 -1.96
CA ILE A 265 16.24 -9.27 -1.31
C ILE A 265 17.20 -10.04 -0.43
N ASN A 266 16.95 -10.12 0.87
CA ASN A 266 17.87 -10.83 1.75
C ASN A 266 17.69 -12.37 1.64
N PRO A 267 18.74 -13.15 1.91
CA PRO A 267 18.71 -14.61 1.83
C PRO A 267 17.63 -15.27 2.69
N TYR A 268 17.38 -14.76 3.90
CA TYR A 268 16.33 -15.29 4.77
C TYR A 268 14.95 -15.17 4.14
N TYR A 269 14.59 -13.99 3.63
CA TYR A 269 13.28 -13.75 3.01
C TYR A 269 13.09 -14.63 1.78
N LEU A 270 14.16 -14.83 1.00
CA LEU A 270 14.15 -15.72 -0.14
C LEU A 270 13.95 -17.19 0.25
N SER A 271 14.44 -17.61 1.43
CA SER A 271 14.24 -18.98 1.94
C SER A 271 12.78 -19.33 2.25
N LEU A 272 11.91 -18.31 2.34
CA LEU A 272 10.48 -18.49 2.55
C LEU A 272 9.72 -18.85 1.26
N LEU A 273 10.36 -18.73 0.09
CA LEU A 273 9.72 -19.03 -1.19
C LEU A 273 9.83 -20.51 -1.56
N ASN A 274 8.71 -21.08 -1.96
CA ASN A 274 8.63 -22.44 -2.46
C ASN A 274 9.14 -22.50 -3.90
N VAL A 275 10.06 -23.41 -4.15
CA VAL A 275 10.65 -23.63 -5.48
C VAL A 275 10.15 -24.95 -6.04
N LYS A 276 10.04 -25.94 -5.17
CA LYS A 276 9.24 -27.14 -5.39
C LYS A 276 8.02 -26.98 -4.50
N GLU A 277 6.87 -26.76 -5.11
CA GLU A 277 5.64 -26.48 -4.39
C GLU A 277 4.88 -27.78 -4.12
N PRO A 278 4.88 -28.29 -2.87
CA PRO A 278 4.08 -29.48 -2.57
C PRO A 278 2.58 -29.13 -2.60
N ALA A 279 1.75 -30.13 -2.86
CA ALA A 279 0.30 -29.94 -3.04
C ALA A 279 -0.38 -29.21 -1.86
N PHE A 280 0.07 -29.46 -0.63
CA PHE A 280 -0.47 -28.81 0.58
C PHE A 280 -0.05 -27.34 0.73
N ALA A 281 1.01 -26.91 0.02
CA ALA A 281 1.56 -25.56 0.10
C ALA A 281 1.33 -24.74 -1.18
N LYS A 282 0.40 -25.18 -2.04
CA LYS A 282 0.13 -24.52 -3.32
C LYS A 282 -0.35 -23.08 -3.14
N GLY A 283 0.35 -22.14 -3.74
CA GLY A 283 0.10 -20.70 -3.68
C GLY A 283 0.38 -20.05 -2.32
N THR A 284 0.96 -20.79 -1.36
CA THR A 284 1.11 -20.29 0.02
C THR A 284 2.18 -19.20 0.17
N ASP A 285 3.15 -19.14 -0.74
CA ASP A 285 4.21 -18.12 -0.73
C ASP A 285 3.88 -16.90 -1.60
N LEU A 286 2.73 -16.89 -2.29
CA LEU A 286 2.35 -15.82 -3.23
C LEU A 286 2.36 -14.43 -2.60
N ALA A 287 1.91 -14.32 -1.35
CA ALA A 287 1.93 -13.05 -0.62
C ALA A 287 3.36 -12.52 -0.43
N ILE A 288 4.32 -13.43 -0.17
CA ILE A 288 5.74 -13.11 0.00
C ILE A 288 6.35 -12.76 -1.37
N ARG A 289 5.97 -13.50 -2.43
CA ARG A 289 6.38 -13.22 -3.81
C ARG A 289 5.96 -11.83 -4.26
N TYR A 290 4.71 -11.43 -4.03
CA TYR A 290 4.22 -10.08 -4.33
C TYR A 290 4.93 -8.97 -3.54
N TYR A 291 5.58 -9.32 -2.43
CA TYR A 291 6.35 -8.36 -1.65
C TYR A 291 7.75 -8.12 -2.22
N ILE A 292 8.33 -9.08 -2.94
CA ILE A 292 9.72 -8.98 -3.45
C ILE A 292 9.85 -8.93 -4.97
N LEU A 293 8.87 -9.47 -5.70
CA LEU A 293 8.86 -9.47 -7.15
C LEU A 293 8.10 -8.24 -7.64
N TYR A 294 8.65 -7.59 -8.64
CA TYR A 294 8.04 -6.39 -9.21
C TYR A 294 6.92 -6.76 -10.18
N SER A 295 5.84 -5.98 -10.12
CA SER A 295 4.76 -6.07 -11.10
C SER A 295 5.07 -5.20 -12.30
N LYS A 296 4.48 -5.55 -13.45
CA LYS A 296 4.55 -4.70 -14.66
C LYS A 296 4.08 -3.27 -14.40
N GLN A 297 3.02 -3.10 -13.61
CA GLN A 297 2.48 -1.78 -13.26
C GLN A 297 3.47 -0.95 -12.45
N LEU A 298 4.21 -1.57 -11.51
CA LEU A 298 5.24 -0.86 -10.76
C LEU A 298 6.35 -0.39 -11.71
N VAL A 299 6.80 -1.25 -12.62
CA VAL A 299 7.85 -0.92 -13.59
C VAL A 299 7.42 0.22 -14.52
N GLU A 300 6.18 0.18 -15.03
CA GLU A 300 5.63 1.22 -15.91
C GLU A 300 5.42 2.57 -15.21
N GLU A 301 5.14 2.55 -13.91
CA GLU A 301 4.91 3.78 -13.13
C GLU A 301 6.20 4.30 -12.47
N PHE A 302 7.26 3.49 -12.40
CA PHE A 302 8.56 3.92 -11.91
C PHE A 302 9.11 5.05 -12.80
N GLY A 303 9.51 6.16 -12.18
CA GLY A 303 9.79 7.43 -12.86
C GLY A 303 8.69 8.48 -12.64
N HIS A 304 7.48 8.04 -12.28
CA HIS A 304 6.32 8.90 -12.08
C HIS A 304 5.71 8.81 -10.67
N ILE A 305 6.23 7.92 -9.83
CA ILE A 305 5.74 7.74 -8.46
C ILE A 305 5.97 9.03 -7.66
N VAL A 306 4.89 9.49 -7.02
CA VAL A 306 4.90 10.62 -6.09
C VAL A 306 4.67 10.13 -4.67
N ALA A 307 4.87 11.02 -3.69
CA ALA A 307 4.45 10.72 -2.32
C ALA A 307 2.94 10.50 -2.30
N TRP A 308 2.50 9.45 -1.61
CA TRP A 308 1.08 9.12 -1.48
C TRP A 308 0.28 10.27 -0.85
N GLU A 309 0.92 10.96 0.09
CA GLU A 309 0.30 11.94 0.98
C GLU A 309 0.73 13.33 0.53
N LYS A 310 -0.24 14.23 0.36
CA LYS A 310 0.02 15.58 -0.17
C LYS A 310 0.90 16.39 0.78
N GLU A 311 0.79 16.11 2.07
CA GLU A 311 1.52 16.73 3.18
C GLU A 311 3.02 16.37 3.16
N ASP A 312 3.39 15.26 2.50
CA ASP A 312 4.80 14.86 2.34
C ASP A 312 5.52 15.62 1.22
N ILE A 313 4.80 16.48 0.49
CA ILE A 313 5.39 17.42 -0.48
C ILE A 313 5.80 18.67 0.28
N VAL A 314 7.02 18.62 0.80
CA VAL A 314 7.55 19.67 1.68
C VAL A 314 8.49 20.60 0.90
N GLU A 315 8.27 21.90 1.07
CA GLU A 315 9.23 22.95 0.74
C GLU A 315 9.68 23.60 2.06
N PRO A 316 10.97 23.50 2.44
CA PRO A 316 11.44 24.05 3.71
C PRO A 316 11.09 25.52 3.88
N GLY A 317 10.59 25.89 5.06
CA GLY A 317 10.18 27.26 5.36
C GLY A 317 8.81 27.68 4.79
N LYS A 318 8.11 26.79 4.08
CA LYS A 318 6.72 27.01 3.64
C LYS A 318 5.76 26.01 4.27
N PRO A 319 4.49 26.40 4.47
CA PRO A 319 3.48 25.48 4.97
C PRO A 319 3.24 24.35 3.96
N ASN A 320 3.19 23.10 4.44
CA ASN A 320 2.73 21.97 3.65
C ASN A 320 1.20 21.97 3.51
N ALA A 321 0.62 20.93 2.89
CA ALA A 321 -0.82 20.83 2.68
C ALA A 321 -1.67 20.86 3.98
N ALA A 322 -1.07 20.51 5.12
CA ALA A 322 -1.70 20.56 6.45
C ALA A 322 -1.37 21.86 7.23
N GLY A 323 -0.61 22.79 6.64
CA GLY A 323 -0.26 24.08 7.24
C GLY A 323 1.09 24.11 7.98
N TRP A 324 1.78 22.99 8.13
CA TRP A 324 3.02 22.91 8.92
C TRP A 324 4.23 23.47 8.16
N ILE A 325 5.02 24.31 8.82
CA ILE A 325 6.27 24.87 8.26
C ILE A 325 7.43 24.00 8.73
N LEU A 326 7.93 23.13 7.85
CA LEU A 326 8.93 22.13 8.22
C LEU A 326 10.36 22.61 7.92
N PRO A 327 11.35 22.26 8.77
CA PRO A 327 12.73 22.73 8.64
C PRO A 327 13.50 22.01 7.53
N THR A 328 13.05 20.81 7.17
CA THR A 328 13.69 19.96 6.17
C THR A 328 12.64 19.28 5.30
N LYS A 329 13.07 18.90 4.10
CA LYS A 329 12.22 18.20 3.13
C LYS A 329 12.02 16.72 3.44
N HIS A 330 12.90 16.13 4.26
CA HIS A 330 13.22 14.71 4.17
C HIS A 330 13.31 13.97 5.50
N ASN A 331 13.57 14.69 6.59
CA ASN A 331 13.76 14.10 7.90
C ASN A 331 12.54 14.30 8.77
N VAL A 332 11.90 15.47 8.67
CA VAL A 332 10.71 15.78 9.47
C VAL A 332 9.49 15.74 8.57
N HIS A 333 8.52 14.92 8.95
CA HIS A 333 7.21 14.87 8.32
C HIS A 333 6.14 15.11 9.38
N ARG A 334 5.20 16.00 9.10
CA ARG A 334 4.06 16.25 9.99
C ARG A 334 2.80 16.47 9.20
N ARG A 335 1.75 15.77 9.63
CA ARG A 335 0.43 15.80 9.01
C ARG A 335 -0.64 16.05 10.05
N TYR A 336 -0.47 15.45 11.23
CA TYR A 336 -1.39 15.56 12.35
C TYR A 336 -0.87 16.53 13.41
N PRO A 337 -1.76 17.16 14.20
CA PRO A 337 -1.37 18.03 15.30
C PRO A 337 -0.48 17.35 16.33
N GLU A 338 -0.84 16.15 16.76
CA GLU A 338 -0.19 15.47 17.89
C GLU A 338 0.89 14.45 17.47
N VAL A 339 1.11 14.24 16.17
CA VAL A 339 2.03 13.21 15.67
C VAL A 339 2.93 13.76 14.57
N ALA A 340 4.24 13.61 14.75
CA ALA A 340 5.27 13.88 13.75
C ALA A 340 6.16 12.65 13.57
N ILE A 341 6.78 12.54 12.39
CA ILE A 341 7.69 11.46 12.03
C ILE A 341 9.08 12.06 11.80
N LEU A 342 10.08 11.52 12.49
CA LEU A 342 11.49 11.77 12.24
C LEU A 342 12.10 10.58 11.49
N ILE A 343 12.77 10.85 10.37
CA ILE A 343 13.53 9.88 9.60
C ILE A 343 15.02 10.21 9.74
N PRO A 344 15.82 9.32 10.35
CA PRO A 344 17.25 9.55 10.47
C PRO A 344 17.95 9.64 9.11
N ASP A 345 18.96 10.52 8.99
CA ASP A 345 19.81 10.58 7.79
C ASP A 345 21.03 9.64 7.88
N THR A 346 20.94 8.63 8.75
CA THR A 346 21.97 7.60 8.93
C THR A 346 21.57 6.31 8.18
N MET A 347 22.39 5.26 8.31
CA MET A 347 22.02 3.91 7.86
C MET A 347 20.69 3.40 8.46
N GLY A 348 20.16 4.03 9.51
CA GLY A 348 18.84 3.72 10.07
C GLY A 348 17.67 3.84 9.09
N ARG A 349 17.86 4.50 7.94
CA ARG A 349 16.88 4.51 6.83
C ARG A 349 16.96 3.29 5.90
N ALA A 350 17.96 2.42 6.06
CA ALA A 350 18.15 1.26 5.20
C ALA A 350 17.21 0.12 5.62
N CYS A 351 16.45 -0.41 4.66
CA CYS A 351 15.61 -1.58 4.88
C CYS A 351 16.43 -2.88 4.74
N GLY A 352 16.02 -3.94 5.42
CA GLY A 352 16.59 -5.28 5.24
C GLY A 352 16.20 -5.96 3.91
N GLY A 353 15.34 -5.32 3.12
CA GLY A 353 14.82 -5.76 1.83
C GLY A 353 14.05 -4.61 1.16
N LEU A 354 13.99 -4.55 -0.17
CA LEU A 354 13.09 -3.65 -0.87
C LEU A 354 11.73 -4.33 -1.08
N CYS A 355 10.69 -3.72 -0.54
CA CYS A 355 9.32 -4.14 -0.76
C CYS A 355 8.84 -3.59 -2.11
N ALA A 356 8.26 -4.42 -2.97
CA ALA A 356 7.61 -3.97 -4.20
C ALA A 356 6.49 -2.95 -3.94
N SER A 357 5.84 -3.04 -2.78
CA SER A 357 4.79 -2.12 -2.31
C SER A 357 5.31 -0.94 -1.46
N CYS A 358 6.61 -0.63 -1.51
CA CYS A 358 7.19 0.43 -0.67
C CYS A 358 6.48 1.79 -0.90
N GLN A 359 5.86 2.34 0.15
CA GLN A 359 5.24 3.67 0.10
C GLN A 359 6.23 4.82 -0.15
N ARG A 360 7.54 4.56 -0.02
CA ARG A 360 8.62 5.50 -0.31
C ARG A 360 9.41 5.17 -1.58
N MET A 361 8.81 4.39 -2.50
CA MET A 361 9.46 4.04 -3.77
C MET A 361 9.88 5.30 -4.57
N TYR A 362 9.16 6.41 -4.43
CA TYR A 362 9.52 7.70 -5.04
C TYR A 362 10.90 8.22 -4.63
N ASP A 363 11.40 7.89 -3.43
CA ASP A 363 12.74 8.30 -3.00
C ASP A 363 13.85 7.42 -3.58
N PHE A 364 13.56 6.16 -3.86
CA PHE A 364 14.47 5.28 -4.60
C PHE A 364 14.57 5.73 -6.06
N GLN A 365 13.44 6.07 -6.69
CA GLN A 365 13.38 6.67 -8.02
C GLN A 365 14.23 7.95 -8.13
N ARG A 366 14.22 8.80 -7.09
CA ARG A 366 15.01 10.03 -7.03
C ARG A 366 16.47 9.82 -6.63
N GLY A 367 16.88 8.58 -6.37
CA GLY A 367 18.24 8.22 -5.95
C GLY A 367 18.59 8.59 -4.50
N ARG A 368 17.64 9.14 -3.73
CA ARG A 368 17.84 9.53 -2.32
C ARG A 368 17.99 8.32 -1.41
N LEU A 369 17.13 7.32 -1.62
CA LEU A 369 17.28 6.01 -1.00
C LEU A 369 17.96 5.07 -2.00
N ASN A 370 18.90 4.28 -1.50
CA ASN A 370 19.52 3.21 -2.26
C ASN A 370 20.10 2.17 -1.30
N PHE A 371 20.42 0.97 -1.79
CA PHE A 371 21.02 -0.08 -0.95
C PHE A 371 22.55 -0.10 -1.03
N ASN A 372 23.17 1.02 -1.40
CA ASN A 372 24.60 1.23 -1.30
C ASN A 372 24.88 2.06 -0.04
N LEU A 373 25.05 1.35 1.08
CA LEU A 373 25.22 1.96 2.41
C LEU A 373 26.36 2.97 2.48
N GLU A 374 27.44 2.76 1.72
CA GLU A 374 28.56 3.70 1.63
C GLU A 374 28.16 5.02 0.96
N LYS A 375 27.32 4.96 -0.09
CA LYS A 375 26.80 6.14 -0.79
C LYS A 375 25.71 6.88 -0.01
N LEU A 376 25.18 6.28 1.07
CA LEU A 376 24.16 6.87 1.92
C LEU A 376 24.74 7.65 3.12
N LYS A 377 26.06 7.66 3.33
CA LYS A 377 26.66 8.41 4.44
C LYS A 377 26.29 9.90 4.35
N PRO A 378 25.77 10.49 5.44
CA PRO A 378 25.43 11.92 5.44
C PRO A 378 26.70 12.76 5.28
N LYS A 379 26.52 13.98 4.75
CA LYS A 379 27.62 14.94 4.56
C LYS A 379 27.96 15.70 5.85
N GLU A 380 26.98 15.84 6.73
CA GLU A 380 27.09 16.46 8.06
C GLU A 380 27.01 15.36 9.12
N SER A 381 27.51 15.62 10.33
CA SER A 381 27.38 14.66 11.41
C SER A 381 25.90 14.55 11.82
N TRP A 382 25.46 13.35 12.17
CA TRP A 382 24.06 13.15 12.55
C TRP A 382 23.69 13.91 13.82
N ASP A 383 24.63 14.10 14.75
CA ASP A 383 24.36 14.80 16.01
C ASP A 383 24.06 16.29 15.77
N GLU A 384 24.82 16.96 14.91
CA GLU A 384 24.55 18.35 14.49
C GLU A 384 23.19 18.47 13.76
N VAL A 385 22.91 17.53 12.85
CA VAL A 385 21.62 17.51 12.14
C VAL A 385 20.48 17.27 13.12
N LEU A 386 20.63 16.35 14.06
CA LEU A 386 19.62 15.99 15.04
C LEU A 386 19.28 17.19 15.94
N GLU A 387 20.29 17.89 16.47
CA GLU A 387 20.09 19.08 17.29
C GLU A 387 19.27 20.15 16.54
N LYS A 388 19.64 20.43 15.29
CA LYS A 388 18.88 21.34 14.42
C LYS A 388 17.44 20.88 14.19
N LEU A 389 17.22 19.58 13.99
CA LEU A 389 15.88 19.03 13.82
C LEU A 389 15.06 19.09 15.10
N MET A 390 15.67 18.85 16.27
CA MET A 390 15.00 18.95 17.57
C MET A 390 14.52 20.37 17.86
N GLY A 391 15.30 21.38 17.47
CA GLY A 391 14.91 22.78 17.60
C GLY A 391 13.58 23.14 16.92
N TYR A 392 13.18 22.44 15.85
CA TYR A 392 11.85 22.64 15.26
C TYR A 392 10.72 22.31 16.23
N TRP A 393 10.84 21.21 16.99
CA TRP A 393 9.80 20.82 17.96
C TRP A 393 9.89 21.61 19.26
N GLU A 394 11.11 21.95 19.70
CA GLU A 394 11.32 22.72 20.93
C GLU A 394 10.76 24.14 20.83
N TYR A 395 10.84 24.75 19.64
CA TYR A 395 10.41 26.13 19.39
C TYR A 395 9.19 26.22 18.46
N ASP A 396 8.42 25.14 18.32
CA ASP A 396 7.24 25.14 17.45
C ASP A 396 6.14 26.06 18.01
N SER A 397 5.96 27.22 17.38
CA SER A 397 4.92 28.19 17.77
C SER A 397 3.51 27.81 17.30
N GLN A 398 3.34 26.68 16.61
CA GLN A 398 2.03 26.19 16.12
C GLN A 398 1.36 25.19 17.09
N LEU A 399 2.05 24.84 18.18
CA LEU A 399 1.52 24.16 19.37
C LEU A 399 1.28 25.21 20.47
#